data_AF-A0AAE1HGW0-F1
#
_entry.id   AF-A0AAE1HGW0-F1
#
_cell.length_a   1.000
_cell.length_b   1.000
_cell.length_c   1.000
_cell.angle_alpha   90.00
_cell.angle_beta   90.00
_cell.angle_gamma   90.00
#
_symmetry.space_group_name_H-M   'P 1'
#
loop_
_entity.id
_entity.type
_entity.pdbx_description
1 polymer ?
#
loop_
_entity_poly.entity_id
_entity_poly.type
_entity_poly.pdbx_seq_one_letter_code
_entity_poly.pdbx_strand_id
1 'polypeptide(L)'
;MMEACTSKALAIKDIVQEAVAKTEAVWQAAELPVVTTRRAKQMLKDHMEAMFTLRDCPIKKRGESYNRRREDFVAASRLVFDIRPCKCAADGCACDDAIKLQVDARRPFLQDQRTERRLKIGEVAGPPLCARLRTTRASSTSSSPGSSGPASSASSPSPMKRQRLRGEWVDQDFVAPTPRPSRSVDSNRNTSPLPNTAATAARFNVSSRAAAAIASAFAVDSGLVTPTDTKHVVDHSKMRRQQSKVMLEANAAGLRDCDRPTGLYFDGRKNETMVQQDIPGVSKTRHIREKQNHVVLLAEPGSHFIGHVTPAGALAANEARAIIAGLKERAVSTDGFRAAGCDGTSYNTGAREGVLACLEREMRRPL
;
A
#
# COMPACT_ATOMS: atom_id res chain seq x y z
N MET A 1 -20.88 16.85 -1.92
CA MET A 1 -20.36 16.77 -3.30
C MET A 1 -19.24 15.74 -3.30
N MET A 2 -19.47 14.62 -3.96
CA MET A 2 -18.52 13.52 -4.09
C MET A 2 -17.43 13.94 -5.08
N GLU A 3 -16.19 14.09 -4.63
CA GLU A 3 -15.04 14.14 -5.54
C GLU A 3 -14.80 12.72 -6.05
N ALA A 4 -15.11 12.55 -7.34
CA ALA A 4 -14.78 11.39 -8.12
C ALA A 4 -13.24 11.27 -8.21
N CYS A 5 -12.66 10.36 -7.43
CA CYS A 5 -11.34 9.82 -7.71
C CYS A 5 -11.49 8.90 -8.92
N THR A 6 -11.36 9.46 -10.13
CA THR A 6 -11.23 8.70 -11.37
C THR A 6 -9.84 8.08 -11.44
N SER A 7 -9.58 7.09 -10.57
CA SER A 7 -8.75 5.97 -11.02
C SER A 7 -9.51 5.39 -12.22
N LYS A 8 -8.95 5.49 -13.43
CA LYS A 8 -9.51 4.78 -14.59
C LYS A 8 -9.80 3.36 -14.14
N ALA A 9 -11.07 3.01 -13.98
CA ALA A 9 -11.47 1.62 -13.87
C ALA A 9 -11.01 1.01 -15.20
N LEU A 10 -9.82 0.41 -15.20
CA LEU A 10 -9.28 -0.24 -16.39
C LEU A 10 -10.36 -1.21 -16.84
N ALA A 11 -10.83 -1.03 -18.08
CA ALA A 11 -11.89 -1.88 -18.58
C ALA A 11 -11.38 -3.32 -18.51
N ILE A 12 -12.27 -4.29 -18.26
CA ILE A 12 -11.90 -5.73 -18.22
C ILE A 12 -11.05 -6.11 -19.46
N LYS A 13 -11.37 -5.49 -20.61
CA LYS A 13 -10.62 -5.62 -21.85
C LYS A 13 -9.14 -5.24 -21.72
N ASP A 14 -8.83 -4.14 -21.03
CA ASP A 14 -7.47 -3.63 -20.84
C ASP A 14 -6.68 -4.54 -19.89
N ILE A 15 -7.32 -4.98 -18.80
CA ILE A 15 -6.73 -5.93 -17.84
C ILE A 15 -6.39 -7.25 -18.54
N VAL A 16 -7.34 -7.78 -19.32
CA VAL A 16 -7.14 -9.02 -20.08
C VAL A 16 -6.01 -8.88 -21.08
N GLN A 17 -5.94 -7.73 -21.77
CA GLN A 17 -4.89 -7.48 -22.76
C GLN A 17 -3.50 -7.42 -22.12
N GLU A 18 -3.36 -6.69 -21.01
CA GLU A 18 -2.09 -6.56 -20.31
C GLU A 18 -1.66 -7.88 -19.65
N ALA A 19 -2.57 -8.58 -18.99
CA ALA A 19 -2.28 -9.85 -18.31
C ALA A 19 -1.85 -10.94 -19.31
N VAL A 20 -2.54 -11.05 -20.44
CA VAL A 20 -2.16 -12.01 -21.49
C VAL A 20 -0.81 -11.65 -22.10
N ALA A 21 -0.54 -10.37 -22.39
CA ALA A 21 0.75 -9.95 -22.95
C ALA A 21 1.92 -10.30 -22.02
N LYS A 22 1.77 -10.04 -20.71
CA LYS A 22 2.78 -10.44 -19.70
C LYS A 22 2.93 -11.95 -19.60
N THR A 23 1.82 -12.69 -19.64
CA THR A 23 1.86 -14.16 -19.60
C THR A 23 2.58 -14.71 -20.82
N GLU A 24 2.21 -14.27 -22.03
CA GLU A 24 2.88 -14.68 -23.27
C GLU A 24 4.38 -14.39 -23.25
N ALA A 25 4.80 -13.21 -22.77
CA ALA A 25 6.21 -12.85 -22.65
C ALA A 25 6.99 -13.81 -21.74
N VAL A 26 6.41 -14.21 -20.60
CA VAL A 26 7.04 -15.19 -19.69
C VAL A 26 7.16 -16.56 -20.35
N TRP A 27 6.11 -17.01 -21.02
CA TRP A 27 6.10 -18.30 -21.70
C TRP A 27 7.07 -18.35 -22.89
N GLN A 28 7.17 -17.27 -23.66
CA GLN A 28 8.12 -17.12 -24.76
C GLN A 28 9.56 -17.05 -24.25
N ALA A 29 9.83 -16.32 -23.16
CA ALA A 29 11.14 -16.30 -22.51
C ALA A 29 11.54 -17.69 -21.98
N ALA A 30 10.56 -18.49 -21.58
CA ALA A 30 10.74 -19.88 -21.21
C ALA A 30 10.68 -20.85 -22.41
N GLU A 31 10.72 -20.37 -23.65
CA GLU A 31 10.65 -21.17 -24.90
C GLU A 31 9.54 -22.24 -24.89
N LEU A 32 8.41 -21.93 -24.25
CA LEU A 32 7.27 -22.84 -24.14
C LEU A 32 6.24 -22.53 -25.24
N PRO A 33 5.58 -23.55 -25.81
CA PRO A 33 4.51 -23.34 -26.78
C PRO A 33 3.30 -22.70 -26.10
N VAL A 34 2.71 -21.70 -26.78
CA VAL A 34 1.54 -20.95 -26.31
C VAL A 34 0.37 -21.11 -27.28
N VAL A 35 -0.86 -21.06 -26.76
CA VAL A 35 -2.06 -20.89 -27.60
C VAL A 35 -2.06 -19.51 -28.25
N THR A 36 -2.90 -19.32 -29.26
CA THR A 36 -3.06 -18.00 -29.88
C THR A 36 -3.49 -16.95 -28.85
N THR A 37 -3.02 -15.71 -29.01
CA THR A 37 -3.36 -14.58 -28.13
C THR A 37 -4.87 -14.39 -28.00
N ARG A 38 -5.62 -14.63 -29.07
CA ARG A 38 -7.09 -14.60 -29.05
C ARG A 38 -7.65 -15.64 -28.08
N ARG A 39 -7.14 -16.87 -28.10
CA ARG A 39 -7.58 -17.95 -27.20
C ARG A 39 -7.19 -17.67 -25.75
N ALA A 40 -5.98 -17.20 -25.49
CA ALA A 40 -5.53 -16.83 -24.15
C ALA A 40 -6.39 -15.71 -23.55
N LYS A 41 -6.70 -14.67 -24.35
CA LYS A 41 -7.63 -13.60 -23.96
C LYS A 41 -9.03 -14.14 -23.64
N GLN A 42 -9.53 -15.10 -24.41
CA GLN A 42 -10.84 -15.70 -24.15
C GLN A 42 -10.84 -16.49 -22.84
N MET A 43 -9.82 -17.31 -22.59
CA MET A 43 -9.72 -18.10 -21.35
C MET A 43 -9.75 -17.21 -20.10
N LEU A 44 -9.01 -16.10 -20.11
CA LEU A 44 -9.00 -15.16 -18.99
C LEU A 44 -10.34 -14.42 -18.84
N LYS A 45 -10.99 -14.03 -19.96
CA LYS A 45 -12.33 -13.44 -19.94
C LYS A 45 -13.37 -14.37 -19.34
N ASP A 46 -13.43 -15.62 -19.81
CA ASP A 46 -14.38 -16.63 -19.33
C ASP A 46 -14.23 -16.82 -17.82
N HIS A 47 -12.98 -16.84 -17.32
CA HIS A 47 -12.72 -16.94 -15.89
C HIS A 47 -13.16 -15.69 -15.11
N MET A 48 -12.91 -14.49 -15.64
CA MET A 48 -13.38 -13.24 -15.02
C MET A 48 -14.91 -13.15 -15.00
N GLU A 49 -15.59 -13.60 -16.06
CA GLU A 49 -17.06 -13.67 -16.10
C GLU A 49 -17.63 -14.65 -15.08
N ALA A 50 -16.99 -15.80 -14.89
CA ALA A 50 -17.34 -16.75 -13.83
C ALA A 50 -17.19 -16.13 -12.44
N MET A 51 -16.13 -15.34 -12.21
CA MET A 51 -15.93 -14.59 -10.96
C MET A 51 -17.07 -13.60 -10.70
N PHE A 52 -17.48 -12.81 -11.71
CA PHE A 52 -18.60 -11.87 -11.57
C PHE A 52 -19.91 -12.59 -11.30
N THR A 53 -20.17 -13.70 -11.99
CA THR A 53 -21.36 -14.52 -11.77
C THR A 53 -21.45 -15.06 -10.34
N LEU A 54 -20.33 -15.46 -9.75
CA LEU A 54 -20.26 -15.89 -8.35
C LEU A 54 -20.45 -14.71 -7.38
N ARG A 55 -19.77 -13.59 -7.62
CA ARG A 55 -19.85 -12.39 -6.78
C ARG A 55 -21.27 -11.83 -6.72
N ASP A 56 -21.92 -11.73 -7.86
CA ASP A 56 -23.23 -11.08 -8.01
C ASP A 56 -24.39 -12.04 -7.66
N CYS A 57 -24.10 -13.30 -7.31
CA CYS A 57 -25.10 -14.26 -6.86
C CYS A 57 -25.70 -13.85 -5.50
N PRO A 58 -27.03 -13.60 -5.39
CA PRO A 58 -27.67 -13.20 -4.15
C PRO A 58 -27.50 -14.23 -3.04
N ILE A 59 -27.28 -13.79 -1.79
CA ILE A 59 -27.03 -14.67 -0.64
C ILE A 59 -28.13 -15.74 -0.49
N LYS A 60 -29.39 -15.37 -0.73
CA LYS A 60 -30.57 -16.27 -0.67
C LYS A 60 -30.52 -17.43 -1.66
N LYS A 61 -29.71 -17.33 -2.73
CA LYS A 61 -29.54 -18.37 -3.78
C LYS A 61 -28.25 -19.18 -3.61
N ARG A 62 -27.49 -18.97 -2.53
CA ARG A 62 -26.22 -19.67 -2.26
C ARG A 62 -26.45 -20.99 -1.54
N GLY A 63 -26.92 -21.99 -2.30
CA GLY A 63 -27.03 -23.39 -1.85
C GLY A 63 -25.86 -24.27 -2.35
N GLU A 64 -26.05 -25.58 -2.33
CA GLU A 64 -25.03 -26.57 -2.75
C GLU A 64 -24.51 -26.32 -4.18
N SER A 65 -25.40 -25.99 -5.13
CA SER A 65 -25.02 -25.66 -6.51
C SER A 65 -24.10 -24.43 -6.63
N TYR A 66 -24.25 -23.44 -5.74
CA TYR A 66 -23.33 -22.29 -5.68
C TYR A 66 -21.97 -22.72 -5.12
N ASN A 67 -21.96 -23.53 -4.06
CA ASN A 67 -20.71 -24.01 -3.45
C ASN A 67 -19.91 -24.86 -4.44
N ARG A 68 -20.56 -25.77 -5.19
CA ARG A 68 -19.89 -26.54 -6.25
C ARG A 68 -19.26 -25.62 -7.32
N ARG A 69 -20.00 -24.64 -7.85
CA ARG A 69 -19.45 -23.68 -8.83
C ARG A 69 -18.31 -22.84 -8.26
N ARG A 70 -18.36 -22.50 -6.97
CA ARG A 70 -17.28 -21.79 -6.28
C ARG A 70 -16.04 -22.68 -6.16
N GLU A 71 -16.19 -23.94 -5.79
CA GLU A 71 -15.09 -24.92 -5.73
C GLU A 71 -14.47 -25.13 -7.11
N ASP A 72 -15.30 -25.34 -8.14
CA ASP A 72 -14.86 -25.45 -9.53
C ASP A 72 -14.09 -24.20 -9.99
N PHE A 73 -14.57 -23.01 -9.63
CA PHE A 73 -13.89 -21.74 -9.92
C PHE A 73 -12.53 -21.65 -9.22
N VAL A 74 -12.45 -22.02 -7.93
CA VAL A 74 -11.19 -22.03 -7.18
C VAL A 74 -10.21 -23.05 -7.77
N ALA A 75 -10.68 -24.24 -8.15
CA ALA A 75 -9.87 -25.25 -8.83
C ALA A 75 -9.34 -24.72 -10.18
N ALA A 76 -10.20 -24.11 -11.00
CA ALA A 76 -9.84 -23.53 -12.28
C ALA A 76 -8.86 -22.35 -12.17
N SER A 77 -8.94 -21.57 -11.07
CA SER A 77 -8.07 -20.40 -10.84
C SER A 77 -6.57 -20.74 -10.90
N ARG A 78 -6.21 -21.97 -10.51
CA ARG A 78 -4.83 -22.47 -10.53
C ARG A 78 -4.28 -22.66 -11.96
N LEU A 79 -5.16 -22.73 -12.95
CA LEU A 79 -4.83 -23.05 -14.35
C LEU A 79 -5.12 -21.88 -15.31
N VAL A 80 -5.54 -20.72 -14.80
CA VAL A 80 -5.95 -19.56 -15.63
C VAL A 80 -4.85 -19.09 -16.57
N PHE A 81 -3.60 -19.10 -16.10
CA PHE A 81 -2.43 -18.69 -16.88
C PHE A 81 -1.70 -19.88 -17.53
N ASP A 82 -2.28 -21.09 -17.48
CA ASP A 82 -1.80 -22.21 -18.27
C ASP A 82 -2.26 -22.04 -19.72
N ILE A 83 -1.46 -21.32 -20.51
CA ILE A 83 -1.71 -21.05 -21.92
C ILE A 83 -1.08 -22.09 -22.85
N ARG A 84 -0.77 -23.30 -22.37
CA ARG A 84 -0.28 -24.38 -23.23
C ARG A 84 -1.33 -24.85 -24.23
N PRO A 85 -0.95 -25.09 -25.49
CA PRO A 85 -1.85 -25.66 -26.46
C PRO A 85 -2.09 -27.16 -26.22
N CYS A 86 -1.09 -27.92 -25.77
CA CYS A 86 -1.27 -29.30 -25.32
C CYS A 86 -1.65 -29.37 -23.82
N LYS A 87 -2.75 -30.08 -23.49
CA LYS A 87 -3.23 -30.32 -22.11
C LYS A 87 -3.13 -31.77 -21.65
N CYS A 88 -2.56 -32.65 -22.47
CA CYS A 88 -2.52 -34.09 -22.17
C CYS A 88 -1.64 -34.38 -20.95
N ALA A 89 -2.11 -35.29 -20.08
CA ALA A 89 -1.44 -35.65 -18.84
C ALA A 89 -0.46 -36.84 -18.97
N ALA A 90 -0.59 -37.64 -20.04
CA ALA A 90 0.14 -38.90 -20.19
C ALA A 90 1.47 -38.75 -20.93
N ASP A 91 2.39 -39.67 -20.64
CA ASP A 91 3.56 -39.95 -21.45
C ASP A 91 3.08 -40.70 -22.70
N GLY A 92 3.12 -40.03 -23.86
CA GLY A 92 2.58 -40.57 -25.12
C GLY A 92 1.52 -39.72 -25.85
N CYS A 93 1.44 -38.39 -25.67
CA CYS A 93 0.52 -37.59 -26.51
C CYS A 93 0.87 -37.72 -28.00
N ALA A 94 -0.14 -37.96 -28.84
CA ALA A 94 -0.10 -37.89 -30.31
C ALA A 94 -0.25 -36.45 -30.87
N CYS A 95 -0.09 -35.44 -30.02
CA CYS A 95 -0.10 -34.03 -30.39
C CYS A 95 1.07 -33.73 -31.34
N ASP A 96 0.88 -32.85 -32.34
CA ASP A 96 1.96 -32.40 -33.24
C ASP A 96 3.18 -31.91 -32.45
N ASP A 97 4.40 -32.25 -32.90
CA ASP A 97 5.65 -31.93 -32.19
C ASP A 97 5.91 -30.42 -32.01
N ALA A 98 5.27 -29.57 -32.82
CA ALA A 98 5.30 -28.11 -32.68
C ALA A 98 4.39 -27.58 -31.54
N ILE A 99 3.39 -28.36 -31.14
CA ILE A 99 2.37 -28.02 -30.14
C ILE A 99 2.57 -28.82 -28.85
N LYS A 100 3.07 -30.04 -29.00
CA LYS A 100 3.58 -30.88 -27.94
C LYS A 100 4.77 -30.17 -27.33
N LEU A 101 4.75 -29.97 -26.01
CA LEU A 101 5.97 -29.64 -25.27
C LEU A 101 7.00 -30.67 -25.70
N GLN A 102 8.14 -30.31 -26.31
CA GLN A 102 9.19 -31.29 -26.53
C GLN A 102 9.62 -31.82 -25.15
N VAL A 103 9.26 -33.08 -24.90
CA VAL A 103 8.70 -33.50 -23.61
C VAL A 103 9.73 -33.65 -22.51
N ASP A 104 11.02 -33.83 -22.80
CA ASP A 104 11.84 -34.51 -21.78
C ASP A 104 12.51 -33.56 -20.78
N ALA A 105 12.81 -32.30 -21.14
CA ALA A 105 13.51 -31.38 -20.23
C ALA A 105 12.57 -30.47 -19.42
N ARG A 106 11.46 -29.99 -19.99
CA ARG A 106 10.66 -28.89 -19.40
C ARG A 106 9.34 -29.33 -18.75
N ARG A 107 8.96 -30.60 -18.87
CA ARG A 107 7.80 -31.16 -18.15
C ARG A 107 8.00 -31.15 -16.62
N PRO A 108 9.16 -31.54 -16.07
CA PRO A 108 9.42 -31.45 -14.64
C PRO A 108 9.36 -30.00 -14.12
N PHE A 109 9.91 -29.05 -14.90
CA PHE A 109 9.78 -27.62 -14.60
C PHE A 109 8.32 -27.20 -14.49
N LEU A 110 7.48 -27.53 -15.47
CA LEU A 110 6.07 -27.14 -15.44
C LEU A 110 5.25 -27.82 -14.34
N GLN A 111 5.60 -29.04 -13.95
CA GLN A 111 4.98 -29.74 -12.81
C GLN A 111 5.41 -29.11 -11.47
N ASP A 112 6.69 -28.80 -11.33
CA ASP A 112 7.25 -28.08 -10.19
C ASP A 112 6.61 -26.69 -10.04
N GLN A 113 6.47 -25.92 -11.13
CA GLN A 113 5.84 -24.59 -11.11
C GLN A 113 4.35 -24.63 -10.67
N ARG A 114 3.71 -25.80 -10.72
CA ARG A 114 2.32 -26.03 -10.28
C ARG A 114 2.21 -26.52 -8.83
N THR A 115 3.33 -26.88 -8.21
CA THR A 115 3.38 -27.48 -6.87
C THR A 115 4.30 -26.65 -5.99
N GLU A 116 5.56 -27.07 -5.83
CA GLU A 116 6.51 -26.55 -4.85
C GLU A 116 7.36 -25.36 -5.37
N ARG A 117 7.37 -25.11 -6.68
CA ARG A 117 8.10 -24.00 -7.34
C ARG A 117 9.58 -23.92 -6.98
N ARG A 118 10.28 -25.06 -7.00
CA ARG A 118 11.69 -25.18 -6.62
C ARG A 118 12.65 -24.95 -7.78
N LEU A 119 12.22 -25.23 -9.01
CA LEU A 119 13.04 -25.11 -10.21
C LEU A 119 13.03 -23.67 -10.76
N LYS A 120 14.18 -23.19 -11.21
CA LYS A 120 14.34 -21.86 -11.84
C LYS A 120 14.60 -21.98 -13.33
N ILE A 121 14.19 -20.96 -14.10
CA ILE A 121 14.27 -20.90 -15.58
C ILE A 121 15.71 -21.08 -16.12
N GLY A 122 16.75 -20.93 -15.28
CA GLY A 122 18.16 -21.15 -15.65
C GLY A 122 18.75 -22.51 -15.30
N GLU A 123 18.07 -23.35 -14.50
CA GLU A 123 18.59 -24.66 -14.06
C GLU A 123 18.19 -25.80 -15.00
N VAL A 124 17.23 -25.56 -15.90
CA VAL A 124 16.76 -26.51 -16.90
C VAL A 124 17.39 -26.18 -18.25
N ALA A 125 18.70 -26.34 -18.34
CA ALA A 125 19.46 -26.08 -19.56
C ALA A 125 19.73 -27.39 -20.33
N GLY A 126 18.96 -27.59 -21.40
CA GLY A 126 19.49 -28.19 -22.64
C GLY A 126 19.88 -27.05 -23.60
N PRO A 127 20.86 -27.25 -24.50
CA PRO A 127 21.37 -26.17 -25.34
C PRO A 127 20.29 -25.59 -26.27
N PRO A 128 20.28 -24.26 -26.50
CA PRO A 128 19.36 -23.63 -27.43
C PRO A 128 19.65 -24.04 -28.88
N LEU A 129 18.61 -24.34 -29.64
CA LEU A 129 18.64 -24.73 -31.06
C LEU A 129 19.09 -23.61 -32.02
N CYS A 130 19.62 -22.49 -31.51
CA CYS A 130 20.08 -21.35 -32.31
C CYS A 130 21.53 -20.92 -32.02
N ALA A 131 22.35 -21.80 -31.43
CA ALA A 131 23.80 -21.60 -31.37
C ALA A 131 24.49 -22.01 -32.69
N ARG A 132 24.08 -21.41 -33.81
CA ARG A 132 24.84 -21.36 -35.07
C ARG A 132 24.40 -20.10 -35.81
N LEU A 133 25.37 -19.25 -36.14
CA LEU A 133 25.25 -17.95 -36.83
C LEU A 133 25.08 -16.74 -35.91
N ARG A 134 26.20 -16.26 -35.35
CA ARG A 134 26.65 -14.86 -35.49
C ARG A 134 27.93 -14.60 -34.68
N THR A 135 29.02 -15.22 -35.10
CA THR A 135 30.34 -14.61 -34.98
C THR A 135 30.58 -13.79 -36.25
N THR A 136 30.58 -12.45 -36.15
CA THR A 136 31.47 -11.49 -36.85
C THR A 136 30.89 -10.07 -36.82
N ARG A 137 31.75 -9.10 -36.46
CA ARG A 137 31.64 -7.61 -36.37
C ARG A 137 31.56 -7.11 -34.94
N ALA A 138 32.68 -6.94 -34.22
CA ALA A 138 33.81 -6.03 -34.44
C ALA A 138 33.39 -4.53 -34.45
N SER A 139 33.61 -3.89 -33.30
CA SER A 139 34.42 -2.68 -33.08
C SER A 139 34.33 -1.52 -34.08
N SER A 140 33.92 -0.33 -33.58
CA SER A 140 34.68 0.95 -33.61
C SER A 140 33.77 2.16 -33.24
N THR A 141 34.12 2.91 -32.18
CA THR A 141 34.64 4.31 -32.14
C THR A 141 33.63 5.48 -32.01
N SER A 142 33.81 6.25 -30.92
CA SER A 142 33.77 7.74 -30.71
C SER A 142 32.92 8.62 -31.65
N SER A 143 32.21 9.69 -31.21
CA SER A 143 32.70 10.92 -30.57
C SER A 143 31.52 11.88 -30.24
N SER A 144 31.59 12.68 -29.18
CA SER A 144 30.86 13.97 -28.98
C SER A 144 31.60 15.12 -29.73
N PRO A 145 31.30 16.45 -29.66
CA PRO A 145 30.32 17.22 -28.85
C PRO A 145 29.65 18.50 -29.48
N GLY A 146 28.66 19.06 -28.74
CA GLY A 146 28.55 20.50 -28.40
C GLY A 146 27.99 21.54 -29.41
N SER A 147 27.02 22.36 -28.98
CA SER A 147 27.14 23.85 -28.87
C SER A 147 25.81 24.49 -28.43
N SER A 148 25.84 25.79 -28.16
CA SER A 148 25.15 26.50 -27.08
C SER A 148 24.48 27.82 -27.51
N GLY A 149 23.25 28.06 -27.02
CA GLY A 149 22.61 29.38 -26.72
C GLY A 149 22.17 30.30 -27.89
N PRO A 150 21.49 31.45 -27.65
CA PRO A 150 20.67 31.85 -26.48
C PRO A 150 19.35 32.65 -26.78
N ALA A 151 18.54 32.81 -25.72
CA ALA A 151 17.72 33.95 -25.24
C ALA A 151 16.77 34.82 -26.12
N SER A 152 15.55 35.09 -25.57
CA SER A 152 14.88 36.42 -25.34
C SER A 152 13.34 36.27 -25.45
N SER A 153 12.56 36.36 -24.37
CA SER A 153 11.99 37.55 -23.67
C SER A 153 10.58 37.94 -24.17
N ALA A 154 9.62 38.05 -23.22
CA ALA A 154 8.46 38.98 -23.20
C ALA A 154 7.50 38.58 -22.05
N SER A 155 7.46 39.32 -20.94
CA SER A 155 6.54 40.45 -20.66
C SER A 155 5.15 40.00 -20.15
N SER A 156 4.92 40.22 -18.86
CA SER A 156 3.61 40.17 -18.19
C SER A 156 2.66 41.27 -18.68
N PRO A 157 1.35 41.15 -18.38
CA PRO A 157 0.76 42.15 -17.48
C PRO A 157 -0.24 41.58 -16.45
N SER A 158 -0.22 42.19 -15.25
CA SER A 158 -1.28 42.18 -14.22
C SER A 158 -2.48 43.06 -14.66
N PRO A 159 -3.57 43.32 -13.87
CA PRO A 159 -3.94 42.88 -12.51
C PRO A 159 -5.45 42.49 -12.35
N MET A 160 -5.87 42.04 -11.15
CA MET A 160 -7.14 42.51 -10.54
C MET A 160 -7.24 42.13 -9.05
N LYS A 161 -7.36 43.15 -8.20
CA LYS A 161 -7.62 43.06 -6.76
C LYS A 161 -9.04 42.55 -6.51
N ARG A 162 -9.19 41.53 -5.67
CA ARG A 162 -10.44 41.25 -4.94
C ARG A 162 -10.15 41.14 -3.45
N GLN A 163 -10.60 42.17 -2.74
CA GLN A 163 -10.67 42.27 -1.30
C GLN A 163 -11.63 41.18 -0.80
N ARG A 164 -11.13 40.23 0.00
CA ARG A 164 -11.97 39.32 0.78
C ARG A 164 -11.44 39.29 2.21
N LEU A 165 -12.19 39.92 3.09
CA LEU A 165 -12.14 39.72 4.53
C LEU A 165 -12.30 38.21 4.82
N ARG A 166 -11.33 37.60 5.50
CA ARG A 166 -11.48 36.30 6.17
C ARG A 166 -10.66 36.33 7.45
N GLY A 167 -11.36 36.09 8.56
CA GLY A 167 -10.78 35.93 9.89
C GLY A 167 -9.80 34.76 9.93
N GLU A 168 -8.73 35.01 10.68
CA GLU A 168 -7.67 34.06 11.00
C GLU A 168 -8.23 32.88 11.79
N TRP A 169 -8.07 31.68 11.24
CA TRP A 169 -8.14 30.45 12.01
C TRP A 169 -6.70 29.98 12.15
N VAL A 170 -6.11 30.25 13.31
CA VAL A 170 -4.77 29.78 13.69
C VAL A 170 -4.92 28.38 14.26
N ASP A 171 -4.39 27.38 13.56
CA ASP A 171 -4.20 26.03 14.10
C ASP A 171 -2.89 26.09 14.90
N GLN A 172 -3.00 26.28 16.22
CA GLN A 172 -1.83 26.28 17.11
C GLN A 172 -1.41 24.84 17.40
N ASP A 173 -0.15 24.57 17.12
CA ASP A 173 0.56 23.35 17.50
C ASP A 173 0.33 23.03 18.99
N PHE A 174 0.06 21.75 19.24
CA PHE A 174 -0.14 21.22 20.58
C PHE A 174 1.14 21.34 21.41
N VAL A 175 1.16 22.32 22.31
CA VAL A 175 2.13 22.41 23.41
C VAL A 175 1.54 21.70 24.63
N ALA A 176 2.31 20.77 25.23
CA ALA A 176 1.92 20.09 26.46
C ALA A 176 1.59 21.12 27.56
N PRO A 177 0.46 21.01 28.30
CA PRO A 177 0.11 22.00 29.29
C PRO A 177 1.09 21.98 30.46
N THR A 178 1.75 23.11 30.72
CA THR A 178 2.37 23.35 32.03
C THR A 178 1.28 23.45 33.10
N PRO A 179 1.56 23.07 34.36
CA PRO A 179 0.56 23.14 35.43
C PRO A 179 0.17 24.60 35.66
N ARG A 180 -1.05 24.99 35.25
CA ARG A 180 -1.59 26.30 35.59
C ARG A 180 -2.05 26.31 37.05
N PRO A 181 -1.84 27.42 37.78
CA PRO A 181 -2.39 27.58 39.12
C PRO A 181 -3.92 27.51 39.07
N SER A 182 -4.50 26.92 40.11
CA SER A 182 -5.91 26.59 40.24
C SER A 182 -6.83 27.79 39.97
N ARG A 183 -7.39 27.85 38.76
CA ARG A 183 -8.59 28.64 38.48
C ARG A 183 -9.81 27.81 38.88
N SER A 184 -10.77 28.45 39.55
CA SER A 184 -12.04 27.86 39.97
C SER A 184 -12.67 27.05 38.84
N VAL A 185 -12.98 25.79 39.13
CA VAL A 185 -13.45 24.81 38.15
C VAL A 185 -14.84 25.22 37.67
N ASP A 186 -14.95 25.66 36.40
CA ASP A 186 -16.24 25.82 35.73
C ASP A 186 -16.99 24.48 35.76
N SER A 187 -18.11 24.43 36.49
CA SER A 187 -18.92 23.25 36.78
C SER A 187 -19.67 22.67 35.58
N ASN A 188 -19.38 23.14 34.35
CA ASN A 188 -20.07 22.78 33.11
C ASN A 188 -19.19 22.00 32.11
N ARG A 189 -18.00 21.53 32.52
CA ARG A 189 -17.16 20.69 31.66
C ARG A 189 -17.58 19.22 31.73
N ASN A 190 -17.87 18.65 30.56
CA ASN A 190 -18.10 17.22 30.42
C ASN A 190 -16.81 16.42 30.66
N THR A 191 -16.60 15.90 31.87
CA THR A 191 -15.40 15.11 32.26
C THR A 191 -15.57 13.60 32.14
N SER A 192 -16.76 13.09 31.81
CA SER A 192 -17.00 11.64 31.75
C SER A 192 -16.19 10.95 30.64
N PRO A 193 -15.52 9.81 30.91
CA PRO A 193 -14.84 9.03 29.88
C PRO A 193 -15.86 8.29 29.00
N LEU A 194 -15.54 8.10 27.71
CA LEU A 194 -16.42 7.43 26.73
C LEU A 194 -15.67 6.29 26.00
N PRO A 195 -15.04 5.34 26.73
CA PRO A 195 -14.14 4.37 26.13
C PRO A 195 -14.86 3.44 25.15
N ASN A 196 -16.05 2.93 25.51
CA ASN A 196 -16.80 1.98 24.68
C ASN A 196 -17.32 2.62 23.40
N THR A 197 -17.90 3.82 23.50
CA THR A 197 -18.39 4.59 22.34
C THR A 197 -17.23 4.92 21.40
N ALA A 198 -16.10 5.36 21.95
CA ALA A 198 -14.91 5.67 21.16
C ALA A 198 -14.29 4.42 20.50
N ALA A 199 -14.18 3.31 21.23
CA ALA A 199 -13.72 2.03 20.71
C ALA A 199 -14.59 1.54 19.55
N THR A 200 -15.91 1.61 19.72
CA THR A 200 -16.87 1.19 18.70
C THR A 200 -16.79 2.10 17.48
N ALA A 201 -16.73 3.42 17.68
CA ALA A 201 -16.58 4.37 16.59
C ALA A 201 -15.26 4.16 15.82
N ALA A 202 -14.16 3.89 16.51
CA ALA A 202 -12.88 3.55 15.88
C ALA A 202 -12.97 2.24 15.09
N ARG A 203 -13.58 1.20 15.65
CA ARG A 203 -13.78 -0.11 15.01
C ARG A 203 -14.56 -0.01 13.70
N PHE A 204 -15.58 0.84 13.65
CA PHE A 204 -16.41 1.04 12.44
C PHE A 204 -15.91 2.20 11.55
N ASN A 205 -14.72 2.74 11.83
CA ASN A 205 -14.13 3.85 11.08
C ASN A 205 -15.05 5.08 10.96
N VAL A 206 -15.79 5.39 12.03
CA VAL A 206 -16.69 6.53 12.10
C VAL A 206 -15.88 7.78 12.46
N SER A 207 -16.04 8.85 11.68
CA SER A 207 -15.37 10.13 11.96
C SER A 207 -15.72 10.65 13.36
N SER A 208 -14.76 11.27 14.05
CA SER A 208 -14.97 11.80 15.41
C SER A 208 -16.13 12.79 15.48
N ARG A 209 -16.37 13.55 14.40
CA ARG A 209 -17.49 14.49 14.28
C ARG A 209 -18.83 13.78 14.16
N ALA A 210 -18.92 12.75 13.32
CA ALA A 210 -20.14 11.94 13.19
C ALA A 210 -20.44 11.18 14.48
N ALA A 211 -19.43 10.56 15.09
CA ALA A 211 -19.58 9.84 16.35
C ALA A 211 -20.02 10.77 17.50
N ALA A 212 -19.46 11.98 17.58
CA ALA A 212 -19.87 12.99 18.55
C ALA A 212 -21.32 13.46 18.32
N ALA A 213 -21.73 13.66 17.07
CA ALA A 213 -23.10 14.04 16.73
C ALA A 213 -24.10 12.93 17.10
N ILE A 214 -23.80 11.68 16.76
CA ILE A 214 -24.63 10.52 17.11
C ILE A 214 -24.73 10.38 18.64
N ALA A 215 -23.59 10.47 19.36
CA ALA A 215 -23.58 10.37 20.81
C ALA A 215 -24.35 11.50 21.49
N SER A 216 -24.27 12.72 20.95
CA SER A 216 -25.02 13.87 21.47
C SER A 216 -26.52 13.76 21.18
N ALA A 217 -26.91 13.28 20.00
CA ALA A 217 -28.31 13.02 19.66
C ALA A 217 -28.90 11.94 20.58
N PHE A 218 -28.19 10.83 20.77
CA PHE A 218 -28.59 9.79 21.72
C PHE A 218 -28.68 10.32 23.16
N ALA A 219 -27.80 11.23 23.57
CA ALA A 219 -27.87 11.86 24.89
C ALA A 219 -29.12 12.74 25.05
N VAL A 220 -29.60 13.38 23.98
CA VAL A 220 -30.89 14.09 23.97
C VAL A 220 -32.05 13.11 24.06
N ASP A 221 -32.05 12.06 23.25
CA ASP A 221 -33.13 11.05 23.22
C ASP A 221 -33.26 10.30 24.55
N SER A 222 -32.14 10.08 25.25
CA SER A 222 -32.10 9.45 26.58
C SER A 222 -32.36 10.40 27.74
N GLY A 223 -32.61 11.70 27.47
CA GLY A 223 -32.88 12.72 28.49
C GLY A 223 -31.65 13.13 29.31
N LEU A 224 -30.44 12.71 28.92
CA LEU A 224 -29.18 13.11 29.55
C LEU A 224 -28.76 14.54 29.17
N VAL A 225 -29.23 15.02 28.02
CA VAL A 225 -29.08 16.42 27.60
C VAL A 225 -30.48 17.00 27.45
N THR A 226 -30.73 18.08 28.17
CA THR A 226 -31.96 18.85 28.07
C THR A 226 -31.64 20.28 27.63
N PRO A 227 -32.64 21.08 27.20
CA PRO A 227 -32.40 22.49 26.86
C PRO A 227 -31.81 23.30 28.03
N THR A 228 -32.00 22.84 29.27
CA THR A 228 -31.48 23.48 30.49
C THR A 228 -30.16 22.89 30.97
N ASP A 229 -29.90 21.59 30.74
CA ASP A 229 -28.65 20.93 31.12
C ASP A 229 -27.91 20.32 29.91
N THR A 230 -26.85 21.01 29.49
CA THR A 230 -26.01 20.63 28.35
C THR A 230 -24.69 19.98 28.77
N LYS A 231 -24.53 19.60 30.05
CA LYS A 231 -23.26 19.05 30.57
C LYS A 231 -22.80 17.78 29.87
N HIS A 232 -23.72 16.99 29.35
CA HIS A 232 -23.42 15.69 28.73
C HIS A 232 -23.21 15.75 27.21
N VAL A 233 -23.27 16.93 26.58
CA VAL A 233 -22.99 17.10 25.16
C VAL A 233 -21.57 16.63 24.84
N VAL A 234 -21.43 15.85 23.77
CA VAL A 234 -20.15 15.28 23.35
C VAL A 234 -19.61 16.11 22.19
N ASP A 235 -18.56 16.89 22.45
CA ASP A 235 -17.84 17.60 21.40
C ASP A 235 -16.95 16.65 20.56
N HIS A 236 -16.74 17.00 19.29
CA HIS A 236 -15.88 16.25 18.38
C HIS A 236 -14.43 16.14 18.90
N SER A 237 -13.91 17.17 19.57
CA SER A 237 -12.56 17.15 20.15
C SER A 237 -12.48 16.17 21.31
N LYS A 238 -13.56 16.06 22.10
CA LYS A 238 -13.64 15.05 23.17
C LYS A 238 -13.65 13.65 22.58
N MET A 239 -14.47 13.42 21.56
CA MET A 239 -14.51 12.12 20.86
C MET A 239 -13.16 11.77 20.24
N ARG A 240 -12.50 12.73 19.57
CA ARG A 240 -11.16 12.56 19.01
C ARG A 240 -10.15 12.13 20.08
N ARG A 241 -10.11 12.83 21.22
CA ARG A 241 -9.21 12.47 22.34
C ARG A 241 -9.48 11.07 22.86
N GLN A 242 -10.75 10.70 23.03
CA GLN A 242 -11.12 9.36 23.52
C GLN A 242 -10.75 8.27 22.50
N GLN A 243 -11.00 8.48 21.21
CA GLN A 243 -10.58 7.56 20.14
C GLN A 243 -9.07 7.39 20.12
N SER A 244 -8.30 8.49 20.15
CA SER A 244 -6.84 8.43 20.20
C SER A 244 -6.34 7.67 21.42
N LYS A 245 -6.96 7.87 22.59
CA LYS A 245 -6.60 7.15 23.82
C LYS A 245 -6.86 5.65 23.69
N VAL A 246 -8.05 5.26 23.24
CA VAL A 246 -8.41 3.84 23.06
C VAL A 246 -7.50 3.17 22.02
N MET A 247 -7.22 3.83 20.90
CA MET A 247 -6.30 3.29 19.89
C MET A 247 -4.88 3.11 20.45
N LEU A 248 -4.39 4.09 21.21
CA LEU A 248 -3.07 4.00 21.85
C LEU A 248 -3.01 2.85 22.86
N GLU A 249 -4.04 2.70 23.70
CA GLU A 249 -4.14 1.62 24.68
C GLU A 249 -4.21 0.24 24.00
N ALA A 250 -4.99 0.11 22.93
CA ALA A 250 -5.09 -1.12 22.15
C ALA A 250 -3.76 -1.48 21.48
N ASN A 251 -3.05 -0.50 20.91
CA ASN A 251 -1.73 -0.73 20.32
C ASN A 251 -0.71 -1.13 21.40
N ALA A 252 -0.73 -0.47 22.56
CA ALA A 252 0.15 -0.82 23.68
C ALA A 252 -0.18 -2.20 24.27
N ALA A 253 -1.43 -2.65 24.22
CA ALA A 253 -1.81 -4.02 24.59
C ALA A 253 -1.25 -5.03 23.56
N GLY A 254 -1.47 -4.79 22.26
CA GLY A 254 -0.92 -5.67 21.21
C GLY A 254 0.60 -5.75 21.22
N LEU A 255 1.30 -4.66 21.55
CA LEU A 255 2.76 -4.69 21.71
C LEU A 255 3.23 -5.41 22.98
N ARG A 256 2.39 -5.51 24.01
CA ARG A 256 2.71 -6.29 25.23
C ARG A 256 2.54 -7.79 25.00
N ASP A 257 1.62 -8.18 24.12
CA ASP A 257 1.42 -9.57 23.73
C ASP A 257 2.53 -10.08 22.78
N CYS A 258 3.35 -9.19 22.20
CA CYS A 258 4.52 -9.57 21.42
C CYS A 258 5.75 -9.74 22.32
N ASP A 259 6.01 -10.97 22.77
CA ASP A 259 7.07 -11.31 23.74
C ASP A 259 8.51 -11.03 23.27
N ARG A 260 8.71 -10.69 21.98
CA ARG A 260 9.87 -10.01 21.40
C ARG A 260 9.69 -9.96 19.88
N PRO A 261 9.55 -8.79 19.26
CA PRO A 261 9.44 -8.72 17.82
C PRO A 261 10.76 -9.15 17.17
N THR A 262 10.68 -10.11 16.24
CA THR A 262 11.82 -10.65 15.47
C THR A 262 11.91 -10.10 14.07
N GLY A 263 10.85 -9.48 13.54
CA GLY A 263 10.84 -8.87 12.22
C GLY A 263 10.23 -7.47 12.20
N LEU A 264 10.76 -6.59 11.35
CA LEU A 264 10.25 -5.24 11.13
C LEU A 264 9.70 -5.13 9.71
N TYR A 265 8.41 -4.89 9.57
CA TYR A 265 7.80 -4.61 8.27
C TYR A 265 7.47 -3.13 8.16
N PHE A 266 7.73 -2.55 7.00
CA PHE A 266 7.36 -1.17 6.75
C PHE A 266 6.81 -0.95 5.35
N ASP A 267 5.85 -0.04 5.26
CA ASP A 267 5.26 0.37 3.98
C ASP A 267 5.10 1.89 3.94
N GLY A 268 5.48 2.49 2.82
CA GLY A 268 5.58 3.93 2.63
C GLY A 268 4.54 4.45 1.65
N ARG A 269 3.88 5.55 1.99
CA ARG A 269 3.00 6.28 1.07
C ARG A 269 3.42 7.74 0.95
N LYS A 270 3.58 8.20 -0.29
CA LYS A 270 3.81 9.61 -0.63
C LYS A 270 2.48 10.35 -0.66
N ASN A 271 2.31 11.31 0.25
CA ASN A 271 1.16 12.21 0.27
C ASN A 271 1.60 13.65 0.03
N GLU A 272 0.76 14.43 -0.64
CA GLU A 272 0.91 15.88 -0.72
C GLU A 272 0.24 16.51 0.50
N THR A 273 1.05 17.11 1.36
CA THR A 273 0.60 17.81 2.57
C THR A 273 0.78 19.31 2.39
N MET A 274 -0.22 20.08 2.79
CA MET A 274 -0.13 21.54 2.76
C MET A 274 0.56 22.02 4.04
N VAL A 275 1.76 22.58 3.92
CA VAL A 275 2.58 23.09 5.02
C VAL A 275 2.56 24.62 5.00
N GLN A 276 2.50 25.26 6.17
CA GLN A 276 2.71 26.69 6.29
C GLN A 276 4.21 26.97 6.44
N GLN A 277 4.77 27.73 5.51
CA GLN A 277 6.16 28.18 5.57
C GLN A 277 6.21 29.68 5.84
N ASP A 278 6.99 30.10 6.82
CA ASP A 278 7.26 31.52 7.08
C ASP A 278 8.01 32.14 5.90
N ILE A 279 7.61 33.36 5.53
CA ILE A 279 8.34 34.15 4.54
C ILE A 279 9.46 34.88 5.26
N PRO A 280 10.74 34.64 4.93
CA PRO A 280 11.86 35.31 5.58
C PRO A 280 11.71 36.84 5.47
N GLY A 281 11.73 37.54 6.61
CA GLY A 281 11.63 39.00 6.67
C GLY A 281 10.20 39.57 6.65
N VAL A 282 9.15 38.73 6.69
CA VAL A 282 7.75 39.18 6.78
C VAL A 282 7.00 38.31 7.81
N SER A 283 6.15 38.90 8.65
CA SER A 283 5.25 38.19 9.58
C SER A 283 4.07 37.53 8.86
N LYS A 284 4.33 36.83 7.76
CA LYS A 284 3.32 36.14 6.96
C LYS A 284 3.80 34.74 6.62
N THR A 285 2.89 33.78 6.72
CA THR A 285 3.08 32.41 6.25
C THR A 285 2.52 32.26 4.83
N ARG A 286 3.14 31.37 4.04
CA ARG A 286 2.59 30.89 2.77
C ARG A 286 2.27 29.41 2.89
N HIS A 287 1.16 28.99 2.29
CA HIS A 287 0.83 27.58 2.18
C HIS A 287 1.54 26.98 0.96
N ILE A 288 2.32 25.93 1.17
CA ILE A 288 3.03 25.20 0.12
C ILE A 288 2.60 23.75 0.19
N ARG A 289 2.50 23.10 -0.98
CA ARG A 289 2.32 21.65 -1.05
C ARG A 289 3.69 21.00 -0.99
N GLU A 290 3.97 20.32 0.10
CA GLU A 290 5.16 19.50 0.26
C GLU A 290 4.79 18.03 0.10
N LYS A 291 5.66 17.26 -0.56
CA LYS A 291 5.52 15.82 -0.66
C LYS A 291 6.18 15.19 0.56
N GLN A 292 5.38 14.59 1.42
CA GLN A 292 5.86 13.88 2.60
C GLN A 292 5.67 12.38 2.40
N ASN A 293 6.69 11.61 2.78
CA ASN A 293 6.55 10.17 2.93
C ASN A 293 5.96 9.90 4.31
N HIS A 294 4.93 9.06 4.39
CA HIS A 294 4.46 8.51 5.65
C HIS A 294 4.68 7.00 5.62
N VAL A 295 5.43 6.50 6.59
CA VAL A 295 5.83 5.10 6.67
C VAL A 295 5.14 4.46 7.85
N VAL A 296 4.44 3.36 7.59
CA VAL A 296 3.79 2.53 8.61
C VAL A 296 4.76 1.44 9.05
N LEU A 297 4.82 1.15 10.35
CA LEU A 297 5.70 0.15 10.95
C LEU A 297 4.88 -0.97 11.61
N LEU A 298 5.23 -2.20 11.29
CA LEU A 298 4.64 -3.43 11.81
C LEU A 298 5.73 -4.33 12.41
N ALA A 299 5.41 -4.98 13.52
CA ALA A 299 6.24 -5.95 14.20
C ALA A 299 5.77 -7.38 13.87
N GLU A 300 6.72 -8.25 13.54
CA GLU A 300 6.52 -9.69 13.38
C GLU A 300 7.19 -10.47 14.51
N PRO A 301 6.63 -11.62 14.96
CA PRO A 301 5.44 -12.28 14.43
C PRO A 301 4.11 -11.61 14.84
N GLY A 302 3.09 -11.74 13.99
CA GLY A 302 1.70 -11.34 14.28
C GLY A 302 1.28 -9.97 13.72
N SER A 303 2.11 -9.37 12.86
CA SER A 303 1.84 -8.09 12.19
C SER A 303 1.33 -6.98 13.12
N HIS A 304 1.90 -6.90 14.33
CA HIS A 304 1.49 -5.95 15.37
C HIS A 304 1.82 -4.52 14.94
N PHE A 305 0.85 -3.62 15.04
CA PHE A 305 1.07 -2.22 14.67
C PHE A 305 1.96 -1.50 15.68
N ILE A 306 3.14 -1.05 15.24
CA ILE A 306 4.07 -0.26 16.06
C ILE A 306 3.68 1.22 15.99
N GLY A 307 3.45 1.74 14.78
CA GLY A 307 3.21 3.17 14.60
C GLY A 307 3.41 3.65 13.17
N HIS A 308 3.42 4.98 13.03
CA HIS A 308 3.77 5.68 11.80
C HIS A 308 4.96 6.61 12.05
N VAL A 309 5.77 6.81 11.02
CA VAL A 309 6.89 7.77 11.00
C VAL A 309 6.84 8.61 9.73
N THR A 310 7.22 9.88 9.83
CA THR A 310 7.30 10.81 8.70
C THR A 310 8.76 11.23 8.55
N PRO A 311 9.54 10.61 7.64
CA PRO A 311 10.93 11.01 7.44
C PRO A 311 11.07 12.41 6.84
N ALA A 312 12.13 13.09 7.26
CA ALA A 312 12.48 14.39 6.72
C ALA A 312 13.08 14.23 5.31
N GLY A 313 12.27 14.44 4.27
CA GLY A 313 12.70 14.38 2.88
C GLY A 313 12.66 12.99 2.25
N ALA A 314 13.08 12.91 0.98
CA ALA A 314 12.85 11.74 0.11
C ALA A 314 14.03 10.76 0.01
N LEU A 315 15.06 10.90 0.85
CA LEU A 315 16.23 10.02 0.85
C LEU A 315 15.98 8.79 1.73
N ALA A 316 16.36 7.61 1.25
CA ALA A 316 16.25 6.36 1.99
C ALA A 316 16.99 6.38 3.34
N ALA A 317 18.12 7.11 3.42
CA ALA A 317 18.85 7.31 4.66
C ALA A 317 18.09 8.13 5.72
N ASN A 318 17.23 9.06 5.29
CA ASN A 318 16.37 9.83 6.20
C ASN A 318 15.21 8.95 6.68
N GLU A 319 14.71 8.07 5.80
CA GLU A 319 13.69 7.07 6.12
C GLU A 319 14.18 6.07 7.16
N ALA A 320 15.34 5.45 6.95
CA ALA A 320 15.94 4.52 7.92
C ALA A 320 16.15 5.17 9.30
N ARG A 321 16.65 6.41 9.34
CA ARG A 321 16.83 7.16 10.60
C ARG A 321 15.50 7.46 11.29
N ALA A 322 14.46 7.85 10.54
CA ALA A 322 13.14 8.10 11.09
C ALA A 322 12.51 6.82 11.67
N ILE A 323 12.70 5.68 11.01
CA ILE A 323 12.25 4.37 11.49
C ILE A 323 12.91 4.05 12.83
N ILE A 324 14.24 4.14 12.93
CA ILE A 324 14.96 3.82 14.18
C ILE A 324 14.62 4.81 15.30
N ALA A 325 14.48 6.09 14.99
CA ALA A 325 14.02 7.09 15.97
C ALA A 325 12.60 6.76 16.47
N GLY A 326 11.70 6.38 15.57
CA GLY A 326 10.33 6.01 15.93
C GLY A 326 10.23 4.74 16.78
N LEU A 327 11.10 3.75 16.53
CA LEU A 327 11.20 2.54 17.36
C LEU A 327 11.69 2.87 18.78
N LYS A 328 12.71 3.73 18.90
CA LYS A 328 13.25 4.19 20.19
C LYS A 328 12.24 4.99 21.00
N GLU A 329 11.52 5.91 20.36
CA GLU A 329 10.46 6.71 20.99
C GLU A 329 9.37 5.84 21.62
N ARG A 330 9.08 4.69 21.01
CA ARG A 330 8.06 3.74 21.45
C ARG A 330 8.59 2.63 22.35
N ALA A 331 9.85 2.75 22.80
CA ALA A 331 10.54 1.79 23.65
C ALA A 331 10.56 0.35 23.07
N VAL A 332 10.58 0.22 21.74
CA VAL A 332 10.71 -1.09 21.08
C VAL A 332 12.19 -1.44 20.94
N SER A 333 12.61 -2.53 21.58
CA SER A 333 13.98 -3.02 21.45
C SER A 333 14.23 -3.49 20.02
N THR A 334 15.28 -2.93 19.41
CA THR A 334 15.73 -3.33 18.08
C THR A 334 16.58 -4.60 18.09
N ASP A 335 17.07 -5.07 19.24
CA ASP A 335 18.08 -6.14 19.32
C ASP A 335 17.53 -7.51 18.90
N GLY A 336 16.22 -7.69 18.99
CA GLY A 336 15.53 -8.92 18.57
C GLY A 336 15.33 -9.06 17.07
N PHE A 337 15.43 -7.97 16.30
CA PHE A 337 15.13 -8.01 14.86
C PHE A 337 16.16 -8.84 14.09
N ARG A 338 15.68 -9.73 13.22
CA ARG A 338 16.43 -10.66 12.35
C ARG A 338 15.86 -10.73 10.93
N ALA A 339 14.85 -9.90 10.66
CA ALA A 339 14.23 -9.78 9.35
C ALA A 339 13.69 -8.36 9.20
N ALA A 340 13.77 -7.82 7.99
CA ALA A 340 13.00 -6.64 7.61
C ALA A 340 12.25 -6.89 6.30
N GLY A 341 10.98 -6.48 6.26
CA GLY A 341 10.08 -6.67 5.12
C GLY A 341 9.58 -5.35 4.56
N CYS A 342 9.65 -5.21 3.24
CA CYS A 342 9.17 -4.05 2.50
C CYS A 342 8.82 -4.45 1.06
N ASP A 343 8.31 -3.52 0.26
CA ASP A 343 8.15 -3.78 -1.18
C ASP A 343 9.50 -3.96 -1.90
N GLY A 344 9.47 -4.59 -3.07
CA GLY A 344 10.66 -4.92 -3.86
C GLY A 344 11.23 -3.74 -4.66
N THR A 345 10.93 -2.49 -4.32
CA THR A 345 11.42 -1.34 -5.07
C THR A 345 12.92 -1.14 -4.86
N SER A 346 13.62 -0.58 -5.86
CA SER A 346 15.05 -0.27 -5.75
C SER A 346 15.35 0.75 -4.65
N TYR A 347 14.38 1.63 -4.34
CA TYR A 347 14.45 2.57 -3.21
C TYR A 347 14.52 1.84 -1.87
N ASN A 348 13.82 0.72 -1.70
CA ASN A 348 13.82 -0.04 -0.45
C ASN A 348 14.93 -1.09 -0.40
N THR A 349 15.14 -1.83 -1.50
CA THR A 349 16.03 -3.00 -1.58
C THR A 349 17.42 -2.73 -2.18
N GLY A 350 17.71 -1.49 -2.58
CA GLY A 350 18.99 -1.13 -3.19
C GLY A 350 20.19 -1.46 -2.30
N ALA A 351 21.18 -2.17 -2.85
CA ALA A 351 22.32 -2.71 -2.09
C ALA A 351 23.19 -1.65 -1.38
N ARG A 352 23.25 -0.42 -1.92
CA ARG A 352 24.04 0.68 -1.34
C ARG A 352 23.19 1.75 -0.69
N GLU A 353 22.15 2.22 -1.38
CA GLU A 353 21.35 3.37 -0.95
C GLU A 353 19.89 2.98 -0.63
N GLY A 354 19.56 1.70 -0.60
CA GLY A 354 18.22 1.24 -0.23
C GLY A 354 17.94 1.48 1.25
N VAL A 355 16.65 1.61 1.59
CA VAL A 355 16.21 1.76 3.00
C VAL A 355 16.73 0.60 3.86
N LEU A 356 16.68 -0.64 3.38
CA LEU A 356 17.21 -1.81 4.09
C LEU A 356 18.72 -1.69 4.34
N ALA A 357 19.51 -1.38 3.30
CA ALA A 357 20.96 -1.19 3.44
C ALA A 357 21.31 -0.03 4.37
N CYS A 358 20.47 1.01 4.45
CA CYS A 358 20.63 2.11 5.39
C CYS A 358 20.29 1.69 6.83
N LEU A 359 19.23 0.89 7.02
CA LEU A 359 18.82 0.36 8.31
C LEU A 359 19.90 -0.55 8.91
N GLU A 360 20.48 -1.45 8.12
CA GLU A 360 21.57 -2.33 8.56
C GLU A 360 22.83 -1.54 8.98
N ARG A 361 23.18 -0.49 8.22
CA ARG A 361 24.30 0.40 8.56
C ARG A 361 24.07 1.15 9.88
N GLU A 362 22.85 1.65 10.08
CA GLU A 362 22.50 2.38 11.30
C GLU A 362 22.44 1.45 12.53
N MET A 363 21.97 0.20 12.34
CA MET A 363 21.95 -0.84 13.38
C MET A 363 23.28 -1.58 13.56
N ARG A 364 24.25 -1.34 12.66
CA ARG A 364 25.57 -1.99 12.63
C ARG A 364 25.52 -3.52 12.62
N ARG A 365 24.47 -4.09 12.03
CA ARG A 365 24.28 -5.54 11.91
C ARG A 365 23.33 -5.85 10.74
N PRO A 366 23.47 -7.01 10.10
CA PRO A 366 22.55 -7.44 9.05
C PRO A 366 21.15 -7.71 9.64
N LEU A 367 20.13 -7.47 8.82
CA LEU A 367 18.74 -7.74 9.12
C LEU A 367 18.19 -8.92 8.34
#